data_AF-A0A7X5RCT8-F1
#
_entry.id   AF-A0A7X5RCT8-F1
#
_cell.length_a   1.000
_cell.length_b   1.000
_cell.length_c   1.000
_cell.angle_alpha   90.00
_cell.angle_beta   90.00
_cell.angle_gamma   90.00
#
_symmetry.space_group_name_H-M   'P 1'
#
loop_
_entity.id
_entity.type
_entity.pdbx_description
1 polymer ?
#
loop_
_entity_poly.entity_id
_entity_poly.type
_entity_poly.pdbx_seq_one_letter_code
_entity_poly.pdbx_strand_id
1 'polypeptide(L)'
;MVTRPMTTEELFNNICGILKEKGKMLDILDYGLPTSNPVPIRMYQFDLRNKLAYGGCEGIYLDLWIEYFANKEKQRKGLGTFKTLDESSEAMHIMAGLLADFTIEEYAYVNANIDDFTWEGADVHAFDGDGKQCSWGYTCSTMEAALNKKDELLKKYPQVVIRDNSTRKEKIYQ
;
A
#
# COMPACT_ATOMS: atom_id res chain seq x y z
N MET A 1 -15.60 -9.15 -3.88
CA MET A 1 -14.55 -8.88 -4.90
C MET A 1 -14.29 -7.39 -4.92
N VAL A 2 -13.02 -6.98 -4.87
CA VAL A 2 -12.60 -5.58 -4.95
C VAL A 2 -12.86 -5.08 -6.37
N THR A 3 -13.62 -3.99 -6.52
CA THR A 3 -14.06 -3.48 -7.83
C THR A 3 -13.33 -2.23 -8.28
N ARG A 4 -12.57 -1.59 -7.38
CA ARG A 4 -11.72 -0.44 -7.67
C ARG A 4 -10.50 -0.39 -6.74
N PRO A 5 -9.42 0.30 -7.13
CA PRO A 5 -8.30 0.57 -6.25
C PRO A 5 -8.70 1.31 -4.98
N MET A 6 -8.01 0.97 -3.90
CA MET A 6 -8.01 1.75 -2.67
C MET A 6 -7.48 3.15 -2.94
N THR A 7 -8.05 4.17 -2.31
CA THR A 7 -7.53 5.53 -2.37
C THR A 7 -6.58 5.82 -1.21
N THR A 8 -5.79 6.88 -1.35
CA THR A 8 -4.92 7.38 -0.27
C THR A 8 -5.70 7.80 0.98
N GLU A 9 -6.90 8.37 0.82
CA GLU A 9 -7.80 8.69 1.94
C GLU A 9 -8.31 7.43 2.64
N GLU A 10 -8.72 6.42 1.87
CA GLU A 10 -9.20 5.15 2.44
C GLU A 10 -8.11 4.43 3.22
N LEU A 11 -6.90 4.36 2.66
CA LEU A 11 -5.76 3.77 3.37
C LEU A 11 -5.53 4.50 4.70
N PHE A 12 -5.42 5.83 4.68
CA PHE A 12 -5.22 6.62 5.90
C PHE A 12 -6.32 6.35 6.94
N ASN A 13 -7.59 6.39 6.53
CA ASN A 13 -8.73 6.18 7.40
C ASN A 13 -8.78 4.76 7.98
N ASN A 14 -8.45 3.74 7.17
CA ASN A 14 -8.41 2.35 7.61
C ASN A 14 -7.33 2.14 8.68
N ILE A 15 -6.14 2.70 8.48
CA ILE A 15 -5.06 2.63 9.49
C ILE A 15 -5.46 3.40 10.75
N CYS A 16 -6.09 4.57 10.62
CA CYS A 16 -6.62 5.30 11.76
C CYS A 16 -7.68 4.50 12.54
N GLY A 17 -8.53 3.74 11.84
CA GLY A 17 -9.48 2.81 12.45
C GLY A 17 -8.78 1.75 13.29
N ILE A 18 -7.77 1.09 12.71
CA ILE A 18 -6.95 0.07 13.39
C ILE A 18 -6.26 0.65 14.64
N LEU A 19 -5.67 1.85 14.52
CA LEU A 19 -5.01 2.52 15.65
C LEU A 19 -6.00 2.85 16.77
N LYS A 20 -7.22 3.31 16.43
CA LYS A 20 -8.29 3.56 17.41
C LYS A 20 -8.73 2.28 18.11
N GLU A 21 -8.96 1.21 17.35
CA GLU A 21 -9.35 -0.11 17.91
C GLU A 21 -8.28 -0.68 18.85
N LYS A 22 -7.01 -0.41 18.57
CA LYS A 22 -5.87 -0.82 19.40
C LYS A 22 -5.56 0.13 20.56
N GLY A 23 -6.31 1.22 20.72
CA GLY A 23 -6.04 2.22 21.76
C GLY A 23 -4.72 2.99 21.56
N LYS A 24 -4.25 3.08 20.31
CA LYS A 24 -3.00 3.77 19.92
C LYS A 24 -3.24 5.17 19.33
N MET A 25 -4.51 5.56 19.17
CA MET A 25 -4.84 6.93 18.79
C MET A 25 -4.70 7.84 20.00
N LEU A 26 -4.08 9.01 19.81
CA LEU A 26 -3.64 9.86 20.90
C LEU A 26 -4.62 11.01 21.17
N ASP A 27 -4.87 11.31 22.44
CA ASP A 27 -5.74 12.41 22.87
C ASP A 27 -5.11 13.80 22.67
N ILE A 28 -3.78 13.87 22.48
CA ILE A 28 -3.05 15.14 22.26
C ILE A 28 -3.28 15.73 20.86
N LEU A 29 -3.94 14.98 19.98
CA LEU A 29 -4.20 15.39 18.61
C LEU A 29 -5.28 16.48 18.59
N ASP A 30 -4.96 17.59 17.94
CA ASP A 30 -5.93 18.58 17.47
C ASP A 30 -6.78 17.95 16.36
N TYR A 31 -6.10 17.34 15.38
CA TYR A 31 -6.75 16.57 14.34
C TYR A 31 -5.85 15.49 13.73
N GLY A 32 -6.49 14.51 13.10
CA GLY A 32 -5.91 13.61 12.11
C GLY A 32 -6.81 13.59 10.89
N LEU A 33 -6.38 14.20 9.79
CA LEU A 33 -7.19 14.38 8.59
C LEU A 33 -6.54 13.69 7.39
N PRO A 34 -7.32 13.02 6.52
CA PRO A 34 -6.80 12.49 5.28
C PRO A 34 -6.39 13.62 4.33
N THR A 35 -5.68 13.26 3.27
CA THR A 35 -5.32 14.19 2.20
C THR A 35 -6.55 14.84 1.58
N SER A 36 -6.46 16.12 1.24
CA SER A 36 -7.53 16.84 0.53
C SER A 36 -7.64 16.47 -0.96
N ASN A 37 -6.64 15.77 -1.51
CA ASN A 37 -6.59 15.36 -2.91
C ASN A 37 -6.40 13.85 -3.01
N PRO A 38 -7.42 13.04 -2.65
CA PRO A 38 -7.31 11.59 -2.67
C PRO A 38 -7.08 11.07 -4.08
N VAL A 39 -6.19 10.09 -4.21
CA VAL A 39 -5.91 9.42 -5.48
C VAL A 39 -5.96 7.90 -5.34
N PRO A 40 -6.29 7.17 -6.41
CA PRO A 40 -6.16 5.71 -6.44
C PRO A 40 -4.72 5.22 -6.26
N ILE A 41 -4.52 4.21 -5.42
CA ILE A 41 -3.27 3.46 -5.28
C ILE A 41 -3.40 2.20 -6.15
N ARG A 42 -2.56 2.12 -7.19
CA ARG A 42 -2.69 1.09 -8.24
C ARG A 42 -1.59 0.03 -8.23
N MET A 43 -0.59 0.22 -7.39
CA MET A 43 0.47 -0.74 -7.16
C MET A 43 0.71 -0.83 -5.65
N TYR A 44 0.97 -2.03 -5.13
CA TYR A 44 1.37 -2.22 -3.73
C TYR A 44 2.84 -1.83 -3.47
N GLN A 45 3.63 -1.66 -4.54
CA GLN A 45 5.05 -1.34 -4.48
C GLN A 45 5.26 0.17 -4.32
N PHE A 46 4.94 0.69 -3.13
CA PHE A 46 5.23 2.06 -2.74
C PHE A 46 5.93 2.08 -1.38
N ASP A 47 6.63 3.18 -1.11
CA ASP A 47 7.21 3.48 0.20
C ASP A 47 6.29 4.43 0.97
N LEU A 48 6.02 4.13 2.23
CA LEU A 48 5.49 5.13 3.18
C LEU A 48 6.61 6.12 3.54
N ARG A 49 6.29 7.41 3.48
CA ARG A 49 7.18 8.50 3.88
C ARG A 49 6.46 9.48 4.78
N ASN A 50 7.25 10.26 5.50
CA ASN A 50 6.73 11.17 6.50
C ASN A 50 7.58 12.44 6.66
N LYS A 51 6.97 13.45 7.27
CA LYS A 51 7.63 14.62 7.82
C LYS A 51 7.05 14.86 9.22
N LEU A 52 7.87 14.63 10.24
CA LEU A 52 7.58 14.98 11.62
C LEU A 52 8.34 16.26 11.96
N ALA A 53 7.64 17.34 12.27
CA ALA A 53 8.26 18.65 12.52
C ALA A 53 7.38 19.55 13.38
N TYR A 54 8.00 20.50 14.08
CA TYR A 54 7.29 21.64 14.66
C TYR A 54 6.64 22.48 13.57
N GLY A 55 5.43 22.97 13.83
CA GLY A 55 4.71 23.90 12.98
C GLY A 55 5.34 25.29 12.98
N GLY A 56 5.06 26.06 11.92
CA GLY A 56 5.53 27.45 11.84
C GLY A 56 4.76 28.43 12.72
N CYS A 57 3.60 28.03 13.25
CA CYS A 57 2.76 28.87 14.11
C CYS A 57 2.39 28.18 15.42
N GLU A 58 1.89 26.93 15.37
CA GLU A 58 1.46 26.19 16.56
C GLU A 58 1.53 24.67 16.32
N GLY A 59 1.96 23.93 17.34
CA GLY A 59 1.87 22.48 17.41
C GLY A 59 2.91 21.72 16.59
N ILE A 60 2.75 20.40 16.55
CA ILE A 60 3.62 19.45 15.86
C ILE A 60 2.82 18.79 14.75
N TYR A 61 3.42 18.71 13.57
CA TYR A 61 2.81 18.12 12.38
C TYR A 61 3.50 16.82 12.03
N LEU A 62 2.69 15.80 11.76
CA LEU A 62 3.11 14.55 11.12
C LEU A 62 2.37 14.43 9.78
N ASP A 63 3.05 14.83 8.72
CA ASP A 63 2.56 14.65 7.35
C ASP A 63 2.99 13.27 6.83
N LEU A 64 2.08 12.53 6.20
CA LEU A 64 2.30 11.20 5.65
C LEU A 64 1.99 11.19 4.15
N TRP A 65 2.83 10.51 3.36
CA TRP A 65 2.61 10.32 1.92
C TRP A 65 3.22 9.01 1.43
N ILE A 66 2.72 8.51 0.30
CA ILE A 66 3.34 7.40 -0.41
C ILE A 66 4.26 7.92 -1.51
N GLU A 67 5.35 7.20 -1.74
CA GLU A 67 6.26 7.40 -2.86
C GLU A 67 6.37 6.14 -3.72
N TYR A 68 6.27 6.31 -5.03
CA TYR A 68 6.45 5.22 -5.99
C TYR A 68 7.01 5.78 -7.30
N PHE A 69 7.51 4.91 -8.17
CA PHE A 69 7.99 5.32 -9.49
C PHE A 69 6.95 4.98 -10.55
N ALA A 70 6.57 5.98 -11.33
CA ALA A 70 5.75 5.81 -12.53
C ALA A 70 6.45 6.49 -13.69
N ASN A 71 6.59 5.80 -14.83
CA ASN A 71 7.27 6.33 -16.02
C ASN A 71 8.68 6.89 -15.76
N LYS A 72 9.45 6.24 -14.87
CA LYS A 72 10.79 6.67 -14.40
C LYS A 72 10.80 7.97 -13.60
N GLU A 73 9.64 8.51 -13.25
CA GLU A 73 9.50 9.68 -12.39
C GLU A 73 9.02 9.29 -11.00
N LYS A 74 9.60 9.93 -10.00
CA LYS A 74 9.19 9.75 -8.61
C LYS A 74 7.89 10.49 -8.36
N GLN A 75 6.84 9.74 -8.02
CA GLN A 75 5.54 10.27 -7.63
C GLN A 75 5.47 10.41 -6.11
N ARG A 76 4.80 11.45 -5.64
CA ARG A 76 4.46 11.66 -4.23
C ARG A 76 2.97 11.91 -4.11
N LYS A 77 2.26 11.13 -3.29
CA LYS A 77 0.82 11.28 -3.08
C LYS A 77 0.53 11.29 -1.58
N GLY A 78 -0.09 12.38 -1.10
CA GLY A 78 -0.40 12.54 0.32
C GLY A 78 -1.37 11.46 0.81
N LEU A 79 -1.18 11.01 2.04
CA LEU A 79 -2.12 10.14 2.76
C LEU A 79 -2.96 10.95 3.73
N GLY A 80 -2.31 11.72 4.59
CA GLY A 80 -2.96 12.53 5.61
C GLY A 80 -1.97 13.20 6.55
N THR A 81 -2.50 14.00 7.45
CA THR A 81 -1.73 14.79 8.41
C THR A 81 -2.34 14.66 9.79
N PHE A 82 -1.48 14.40 10.79
CA PHE A 82 -1.80 14.58 12.19
C PHE A 82 -1.20 15.89 12.70
N LYS A 83 -1.94 16.60 13.55
CA LYS A 83 -1.50 17.84 14.18
C LYS A 83 -1.84 17.85 15.67
N THR A 84 -0.97 18.43 16.49
CA THR A 84 -1.24 18.77 17.89
C THR A 84 -1.44 20.28 18.09
N LEU A 85 -1.90 20.69 19.27
CA LEU A 85 -1.71 22.08 19.75
C LEU A 85 -0.42 22.18 20.59
N ASP A 86 -0.11 21.14 21.36
CA ASP A 86 1.11 21.06 22.17
C ASP A 86 2.38 21.00 21.30
N GLU A 87 3.38 21.80 21.66
CA GLU A 87 4.70 21.91 21.04
C GLU A 87 5.84 21.47 21.97
N SER A 88 5.51 20.82 23.09
CA SER A 88 6.48 20.28 24.03
C SER A 88 7.33 19.17 23.40
N SER A 89 8.54 18.97 23.95
CA SER A 89 9.38 17.83 23.56
C SER A 89 8.71 16.49 23.85
N GLU A 90 7.85 16.43 24.86
CA GLU A 90 7.06 15.23 25.18
C GLU A 90 6.07 14.95 24.04
N ALA A 91 5.30 15.96 23.60
CA ALA A 91 4.40 15.81 22.45
C ALA A 91 5.15 15.35 21.19
N MET A 92 6.39 15.81 20.96
CA MET A 92 7.23 15.34 19.86
C MET A 92 7.54 13.83 19.95
N HIS A 93 7.91 13.35 21.15
CA HIS A 93 8.15 11.93 21.37
C HIS A 93 6.88 11.10 21.21
N ILE A 94 5.74 11.58 21.69
CA ILE A 94 4.45 10.91 21.53
C ILE A 94 4.08 10.85 20.02
N MET A 95 4.24 11.94 19.26
CA MET A 95 4.00 11.96 17.82
C MET A 95 4.95 11.05 17.03
N ALA A 96 6.19 10.89 17.47
CA ALA A 96 7.11 9.89 16.91
C ALA A 96 6.64 8.46 17.19
N GLY A 97 6.05 8.21 18.36
CA GLY A 97 5.38 6.95 18.68
C GLY A 97 4.21 6.66 17.73
N LEU A 98 3.33 7.64 17.50
CA LEU A 98 2.24 7.52 16.52
C LEU A 98 2.75 7.19 15.12
N LEU A 99 3.83 7.82 14.66
CA LEU A 99 4.46 7.50 13.38
C LEU A 99 4.91 6.02 13.34
N ALA A 100 5.55 5.54 14.39
CA ALA A 100 6.01 4.15 14.45
C ALA A 100 4.82 3.17 14.39
N ASP A 101 3.78 3.43 15.17
CA ASP A 101 2.55 2.64 15.15
C ASP A 101 1.86 2.67 13.79
N PHE A 102 1.70 3.86 13.19
CA PHE A 102 1.11 3.99 11.86
C PHE A 102 1.90 3.18 10.83
N THR A 103 3.23 3.27 10.84
CA THR A 103 4.10 2.55 9.89
C THR A 103 3.95 1.04 10.02
N ILE A 104 3.86 0.52 11.25
CA ILE A 104 3.71 -0.92 11.51
C ILE A 104 2.35 -1.41 11.01
N GLU A 105 1.27 -0.68 11.34
CA GLU A 105 -0.08 -1.09 10.98
C GLU A 105 -0.35 -0.93 9.48
N GLU A 106 0.19 0.12 8.86
CA GLU A 106 0.11 0.33 7.41
C GLU A 106 0.79 -0.80 6.63
N TYR A 107 2.02 -1.14 7.01
CA TYR A 107 2.74 -2.26 6.40
C TYR A 107 1.97 -3.58 6.54
N ALA A 108 1.47 -3.89 7.74
CA ALA A 108 0.69 -5.11 7.96
C ALA A 108 -0.60 -5.12 7.13
N TYR A 109 -1.30 -3.99 7.07
CA TYR A 109 -2.56 -3.85 6.34
C TYR A 109 -2.38 -4.03 4.84
N VAL A 110 -1.38 -3.39 4.23
CA VAL A 110 -1.11 -3.52 2.79
C VAL A 110 -0.78 -4.96 2.41
N ASN A 111 0.07 -5.63 3.20
CA ASN A 111 0.44 -7.02 2.93
C ASN A 111 -0.74 -7.99 3.11
N ALA A 112 -1.63 -7.75 4.07
CA ALA A 112 -2.84 -8.55 4.25
C ALA A 112 -3.89 -8.31 3.15
N ASN A 113 -3.88 -7.15 2.50
CA ASN A 113 -4.88 -6.71 1.51
C ASN A 113 -4.25 -6.38 0.14
N ILE A 114 -3.23 -7.14 -0.27
CA ILE A 114 -2.39 -6.80 -1.45
C ILE A 114 -3.20 -6.60 -2.75
N ASP A 115 -4.33 -7.29 -2.89
CA ASP A 115 -5.25 -7.18 -4.03
C ASP A 115 -5.93 -5.80 -4.13
N ASP A 116 -6.11 -5.09 -3.01
CA ASP A 116 -6.68 -3.74 -3.00
C ASP A 116 -5.76 -2.72 -3.67
N PHE A 117 -4.47 -3.04 -3.73
CA PHE A 117 -3.40 -2.18 -4.25
C PHE A 117 -2.84 -2.68 -5.59
N THR A 118 -3.12 -3.91 -6.02
CA THR A 118 -2.49 -4.48 -7.22
C THR A 118 -3.42 -4.34 -8.43
N TRP A 119 -3.36 -3.24 -9.18
CA TRP A 119 -4.30 -2.93 -10.29
C TRP A 119 -3.63 -2.78 -11.66
N GLU A 120 -2.31 -2.81 -11.70
CA GLU A 120 -1.52 -2.68 -12.93
C GLU A 120 -0.78 -3.98 -13.25
N GLY A 121 -0.54 -4.20 -14.54
CA GLY A 121 0.17 -5.37 -15.02
C GLY A 121 -0.62 -6.67 -14.92
N ALA A 122 0.11 -7.77 -14.78
CA ALA A 122 -0.43 -9.10 -14.66
C ALA A 122 0.41 -9.96 -13.73
N ASP A 123 -0.25 -10.79 -12.93
CA ASP A 123 0.39 -11.77 -12.07
C ASP A 123 0.46 -13.13 -12.75
N VAL A 124 1.57 -13.83 -12.59
CA VAL A 124 1.85 -15.14 -13.18
C VAL A 124 2.12 -16.14 -12.07
N HIS A 125 1.32 -17.20 -12.02
CA HIS A 125 1.41 -18.27 -11.04
C HIS A 125 1.61 -19.63 -11.73
N ALA A 126 2.58 -20.40 -11.27
CA ALA A 126 2.79 -21.77 -11.71
C ALA A 126 2.08 -22.77 -10.78
N PHE A 127 1.68 -23.90 -11.35
CA PHE A 127 1.10 -25.03 -10.63
C PHE A 127 1.97 -26.26 -10.83
N ASP A 128 2.16 -27.05 -9.78
CA ASP A 128 2.95 -28.28 -9.84
C ASP A 128 2.20 -29.45 -10.50
N GLY A 129 2.87 -30.61 -10.58
CA GLY A 129 2.32 -31.86 -11.13
C GLY A 129 1.03 -32.34 -10.46
N ASP A 130 0.81 -31.95 -9.21
CA ASP A 130 -0.36 -32.32 -8.41
C ASP A 130 -1.48 -31.28 -8.52
N GLY A 131 -1.30 -30.24 -9.34
CA GLY A 131 -2.26 -29.15 -9.51
C GLY A 131 -2.28 -28.17 -8.35
N LYS A 132 -1.24 -28.14 -7.51
CA LYS A 132 -1.12 -27.18 -6.41
C LYS A 132 -0.36 -25.94 -6.87
N GLN A 133 -0.89 -24.76 -6.53
CA GLN A 133 -0.22 -23.50 -6.84
C GLN A 133 1.10 -23.40 -6.07
N CYS A 134 2.16 -23.00 -6.77
CA CYS A 134 3.45 -22.69 -6.15
C CYS A 134 3.30 -21.54 -5.15
N SER A 135 4.09 -21.57 -4.06
CA SER A 135 4.07 -20.54 -3.01
C SER A 135 4.68 -19.19 -3.44
N TRP A 136 5.03 -19.06 -4.71
CA TRP A 136 5.63 -17.87 -5.30
C TRP A 136 4.93 -17.54 -6.62
N GLY A 137 5.03 -16.28 -7.04
CA GLY A 137 4.53 -15.80 -8.32
C GLY A 137 5.39 -14.66 -8.85
N TYR A 138 5.07 -14.21 -10.06
CA TYR A 138 5.71 -13.04 -10.66
C TYR A 138 4.66 -11.99 -10.97
N THR A 139 4.87 -10.76 -10.52
CA THR A 139 4.13 -9.59 -11.01
C THR A 139 4.89 -8.99 -12.18
N CYS A 140 4.25 -8.91 -13.33
CA CYS A 140 4.80 -8.33 -14.55
C CYS A 140 4.10 -7.00 -14.85
N SER A 141 4.86 -5.96 -15.19
CA SER A 141 4.30 -4.63 -15.49
C SER A 141 3.46 -4.58 -16.76
N THR A 142 3.63 -5.54 -17.68
CA THR A 142 2.87 -5.63 -18.94
C THR A 142 2.41 -7.06 -19.20
N MET A 143 1.32 -7.19 -19.98
CA MET A 143 0.80 -8.48 -20.42
C MET A 143 1.79 -9.23 -21.31
N GLU A 144 2.56 -8.51 -22.13
CA GLU A 144 3.62 -9.11 -22.96
C GLU A 144 4.71 -9.76 -22.10
N ALA A 145 5.17 -9.07 -21.05
CA ALA A 145 6.13 -9.64 -20.10
C ALA A 145 5.55 -10.85 -19.36
N ALA A 146 4.26 -10.81 -18.99
CA ALA A 146 3.56 -11.94 -18.37
C ALA A 146 3.47 -13.15 -19.31
N LEU A 147 3.17 -12.94 -20.60
CA LEU A 147 3.14 -14.01 -21.60
C LEU A 147 4.52 -14.64 -21.80
N ASN A 148 5.58 -13.83 -21.91
CA ASN A 148 6.95 -14.32 -21.99
C ASN A 148 7.33 -15.14 -20.75
N LYS A 149 6.98 -14.64 -19.55
CA LYS A 149 7.22 -15.36 -18.28
C LYS A 149 6.46 -16.68 -18.24
N LYS A 150 5.22 -16.72 -18.72
CA LYS A 150 4.43 -17.94 -18.85
C LYS A 150 5.12 -18.97 -19.76
N ASP A 151 5.67 -18.56 -20.91
CA ASP A 151 6.39 -19.47 -21.81
C ASP A 151 7.68 -20.04 -21.18
N GLU A 152 8.35 -19.28 -20.32
CA GLU A 152 9.48 -19.78 -19.53
C GLU A 152 9.05 -20.81 -18.48
N LEU A 153 7.93 -20.56 -17.80
CA LEU A 153 7.44 -21.42 -16.73
C LEU A 153 6.84 -22.73 -17.23
N LEU A 154 6.15 -22.74 -18.38
CA LEU A 154 5.59 -23.95 -18.98
C LEU A 154 6.66 -24.97 -19.40
N LYS A 155 7.94 -24.58 -19.49
CA LYS A 155 9.06 -25.52 -19.68
C LYS A 155 9.32 -26.41 -18.47
N LYS A 156 8.80 -26.04 -17.30
CA LYS A 156 9.08 -26.70 -16.00
C LYS A 156 7.82 -27.12 -15.25
N TYR A 157 6.71 -26.43 -15.50
CA TYR A 157 5.45 -26.62 -14.79
C TYR A 157 4.36 -27.00 -15.79
N PRO A 158 3.50 -27.98 -15.45
CA PRO A 158 2.43 -28.45 -16.33
C PRO A 158 1.33 -27.41 -16.56
N GLN A 159 1.24 -26.40 -15.69
CA GLN A 159 0.22 -25.38 -15.78
C GLN A 159 0.73 -24.04 -15.27
N VAL A 160 0.35 -22.98 -15.97
CA VAL A 160 0.61 -21.59 -15.60
C VAL A 160 -0.67 -20.78 -15.76
N VAL A 161 -0.98 -19.95 -14.77
CA VAL A 161 -2.09 -19.02 -14.80
C VAL A 161 -1.55 -17.61 -14.90
N ILE A 162 -2.11 -16.83 -15.82
CA ILE A 162 -1.91 -15.38 -15.87
C ILE A 162 -3.20 -14.70 -15.41
N ARG A 163 -3.11 -13.83 -14.41
CA ARG A 163 -4.20 -12.96 -13.95
C ARG A 163 -3.96 -11.55 -14.44
N ASP A 164 -4.93 -10.98 -15.14
CA ASP A 164 -4.93 -9.55 -15.44
C ASP A 164 -5.34 -8.76 -14.19
N ASN A 165 -4.44 -7.91 -13.68
CA ASN A 165 -4.65 -7.22 -12.41
C ASN A 165 -5.73 -6.12 -12.50
N SER A 166 -6.02 -5.61 -13.70
CA SER A 166 -7.08 -4.60 -13.85
C SER A 166 -8.48 -5.23 -13.88
N THR A 167 -8.62 -6.41 -14.50
CA THR A 167 -9.93 -7.07 -14.71
C THR A 167 -10.19 -8.25 -13.78
N ARG A 168 -9.16 -8.71 -13.06
CA ARG A 168 -9.16 -9.93 -12.23
C ARG A 168 -9.43 -11.21 -13.00
N LYS A 169 -9.42 -11.16 -14.34
CA LYS A 169 -9.63 -12.34 -15.17
C LYS A 169 -8.36 -13.17 -15.22
N GLU A 170 -8.55 -14.46 -15.07
CA GLU A 170 -7.48 -15.45 -15.17
C GLU A 170 -7.56 -16.18 -16.51
N LYS A 171 -6.40 -16.49 -17.05
CA LYS A 171 -6.24 -17.36 -18.20
C LYS A 171 -5.25 -18.47 -17.87
N ILE A 172 -5.71 -19.69 -18.07
CA ILE A 172 -4.96 -20.92 -17.80
C ILE A 172 -4.23 -21.34 -19.07
N TYR A 173 -2.98 -21.77 -18.91
CA TYR A 173 -2.13 -22.30 -19.96
C TYR A 173 -1.51 -23.61 -19.49
N GLN A 174 -1.37 -24.56 -20.43
CA GLN A 174 -0.80 -25.89 -20.26
C GLN A 174 0.11 -26.19 -21.44
#